data_AF-A0A2V8J0Q4-F1
#
_entry.id   AF-A0A2V8J0Q4-F1
#
_cell.length_a   1.000
_cell.length_b   1.000
_cell.length_c   1.000
_cell.angle_alpha   90.00
_cell.angle_beta   90.00
_cell.angle_gamma   90.00
#
_symmetry.space_group_name_H-M   'P 1'
#
loop_
_entity.id
_entity.type
_entity.pdbx_description
1 polymer ?
#
loop_
_entity_poly.entity_id
_entity_poly.type
_entity_poly.pdbx_seq_one_letter_code
_entity_poly.pdbx_strand_id
1 'polypeptide(L)'
;MRLSPDVVFRDLEGEAVILDLASGRYFGLNAVGTRIWTLLDAGMPIERIVQTLAEEYDADAAQIDRDVKALIENLSSRGLIVRSDELPRGPA
;
A
#
# COMPACT_ATOMS: atom_id res chain seq x y z
N MET A 1 -3.69 -6.95 5.25
CA MET A 1 -4.00 -5.53 5.01
C MET A 1 -4.77 -5.44 3.71
N ARG A 2 -5.73 -4.53 3.60
CA ARG A 2 -6.47 -4.23 2.37
C ARG A 2 -6.55 -2.71 2.20
N LEU A 3 -6.73 -2.25 0.96
CA LEU A 3 -7.02 -0.85 0.72
C LEU A 3 -8.39 -0.47 1.31
N SER A 4 -8.50 0.76 1.81
CA SER A 4 -9.79 1.32 2.23
C SER A 4 -10.74 1.44 1.03
N PRO A 5 -12.04 1.13 1.18
CA PRO A 5 -13.02 1.25 0.10
C PRO A 5 -13.23 2.71 -0.34
N ASP A 6 -12.88 3.67 0.51
CA ASP A 6 -12.99 5.10 0.25
C ASP A 6 -11.74 5.67 -0.42
N VAL A 7 -10.87 4.82 -0.96
CA VAL A 7 -9.64 5.25 -1.62
C VAL A 7 -9.70 4.98 -3.11
N VAL A 8 -9.35 6.00 -3.90
CA VAL A 8 -9.10 5.89 -5.34
C VAL A 8 -7.62 6.15 -5.58
N PHE A 9 -6.98 5.32 -6.40
CA PHE A 9 -5.60 5.55 -6.81
C PHE A 9 -5.49 5.74 -8.32
N ARG A 10 -4.47 6.47 -8.74
CA ARG A 10 -4.10 6.61 -10.15
C ARG A 10 -2.58 6.58 -10.29
N ASP A 11 -2.11 5.69 -11.16
CA ASP A 11 -0.71 5.65 -11.60
C ASP A 11 -0.44 6.81 -12.59
N LEU A 12 0.71 7.44 -12.41
CA LEU A 12 1.25 8.57 -13.15
C LEU A 12 2.74 8.30 -13.39
N GLU A 13 3.04 7.62 -14.49
CA GLU A 13 4.43 7.36 -14.94
C GLU A 13 5.28 6.65 -13.87
N GLY A 14 4.68 5.70 -13.15
CA GLY A 14 5.34 4.93 -12.10
C GLY A 14 5.27 5.54 -10.71
N GLU A 15 4.76 6.76 -10.56
CA GLU A 15 4.33 7.31 -9.27
C GLU A 15 2.81 7.20 -9.13
N ALA A 16 2.29 7.26 -7.91
CA ALA A 16 0.85 7.16 -7.69
C ALA A 16 0.32 8.33 -6.89
N VAL A 17 -0.87 8.78 -7.28
CA VAL A 17 -1.68 9.70 -6.48
C VAL A 17 -2.86 8.93 -5.93
N ILE A 18 -3.02 9.02 -4.61
CA ILE A 18 -4.10 8.44 -3.85
C ILE A 18 -5.02 9.57 -3.43
N LEU A 19 -6.31 9.45 -3.75
CA LEU A 19 -7.38 10.29 -3.24
C LEU A 19 -8.15 9.51 -2.17
N ASP A 20 -8.12 10.03 -0.95
CA ASP A 20 -9.02 9.63 0.11
C ASP A 20 -10.35 10.37 -0.05
N LEU A 21 -11.40 9.66 -0.46
CA LEU A 21 -12.74 10.20 -0.67
C LEU A 21 -13.42 10.63 0.63
N ALA A 22 -13.05 10.02 1.76
CA ALA A 22 -13.65 10.35 3.05
C ALA A 22 -13.16 11.71 3.58
N SER A 23 -11.86 12.03 3.39
CA SER A 23 -11.29 13.30 3.84
C SER A 23 -11.05 14.33 2.72
N GLY A 24 -11.17 13.94 1.45
CA GLY A 24 -10.85 14.77 0.29
C GLY A 24 -9.35 15.06 0.11
N ARG A 25 -8.47 14.34 0.83
CA ARG A 25 -7.02 14.57 0.80
C ARG A 25 -6.33 13.74 -0.27
N TYR A 26 -5.30 14.34 -0.86
CA TYR A 26 -4.43 13.68 -1.82
C TYR A 26 -3.10 13.28 -1.17
N PHE A 27 -2.62 12.09 -1.51
CA PHE A 27 -1.32 11.58 -1.11
C PHE A 27 -0.55 11.15 -2.35
N GLY A 28 0.73 11.52 -2.41
CA GLY A 28 1.64 11.05 -3.44
C GLY A 28 2.48 9.89 -2.94
N LEU A 29 2.72 8.91 -3.80
CA LEU A 29 3.68 7.84 -3.62
C LEU A 29 4.77 7.95 -4.69
N ASN A 30 6.01 7.79 -4.28
CA ASN A 30 7.13 7.62 -5.21
C ASN A 30 7.06 6.24 -5.89
N ALA A 31 8.01 5.93 -6.77
CA ALA A 31 8.02 4.68 -7.51
C ALA A 31 7.97 3.41 -6.64
N VAL A 32 8.76 3.36 -5.57
CA VAL A 32 8.81 2.21 -4.66
C VAL A 32 7.50 2.08 -3.87
N GLY A 33 6.99 3.20 -3.35
CA GLY A 33 5.70 3.23 -2.64
C GLY A 33 4.54 2.80 -3.54
N THR A 34 4.55 3.22 -4.80
CA THR A 34 3.58 2.84 -5.83
C THR A 34 3.62 1.34 -6.13
N ARG A 35 4.84 0.77 -6.18
CA ARG A 35 5.01 -0.67 -6.33
C ARG A 35 4.46 -1.44 -5.15
N ILE A 36 4.78 -1.02 -3.91
CA ILE A 36 4.23 -1.60 -2.68
C ILE A 36 2.71 -1.53 -2.68
N TRP A 37 2.15 -0.37 -3.00
CA TRP A 37 0.70 -0.14 -3.08
C TRP A 37 0.02 -1.10 -4.05
N THR A 38 0.56 -1.21 -5.27
CA THR A 38 0.03 -2.11 -6.31
C THR A 38 0.04 -3.58 -5.88
N LEU A 39 1.11 -4.02 -5.20
CA LEU A 39 1.20 -5.39 -4.70
C LEU A 39 0.24 -5.64 -3.53
N LEU A 40 0.02 -4.64 -2.66
CA LEU A 40 -0.99 -4.69 -1.60
C LEU A 40 -2.41 -4.76 -2.18
N ASP A 41 -2.72 -3.97 -3.21
CA ASP A 41 -4.00 -3.99 -3.91
C ASP A 41 -4.30 -5.35 -4.53
N ALA A 42 -3.27 -5.99 -5.11
CA ALA A 42 -3.33 -7.36 -5.62
C ALA A 42 -3.52 -8.43 -4.51
N GLY A 43 -3.57 -8.03 -3.23
CA GLY A 43 -3.77 -8.93 -2.09
C GLY A 43 -2.54 -9.75 -1.72
N MET A 44 -1.34 -9.34 -2.15
CA MET A 44 -0.11 -10.07 -1.85
C MET A 44 0.25 -9.98 -0.35
N PRO A 45 0.68 -11.09 0.29
CA PRO A 45 1.18 -11.06 1.67
C PRO A 45 2.44 -10.19 1.80
N ILE A 46 2.59 -9.49 2.93
CA ILE A 46 3.68 -8.53 3.16
C ILE A 46 5.05 -9.20 3.00
N GLU A 47 5.21 -10.42 3.51
CA GLU A 47 6.46 -11.17 3.42
C GLU A 47 6.84 -11.46 1.95
N ARG A 48 5.84 -11.70 1.09
CA ARG A 48 6.07 -11.90 -0.34
C ARG A 48 6.36 -10.59 -1.05
N ILE A 49 5.72 -9.50 -0.66
CA ILE A 49 6.03 -8.15 -1.16
C ILE A 49 7.50 -7.82 -0.89
N VAL A 50 7.98 -8.06 0.33
CA VAL A 50 9.38 -7.81 0.71
C VAL A 50 10.34 -8.61 -0.15
N GLN A 51 10.08 -9.91 -0.35
CA GLN A 51 10.93 -10.75 -1.20
C GLN A 51 10.93 -10.28 -2.66
N THR A 52 9.75 -9.99 -3.22
CA THR A 52 9.62 -9.50 -4.59
C THR A 52 10.36 -8.18 -4.79
N LEU A 53 10.26 -7.23 -3.86
CA LEU A 53 10.97 -5.96 -3.96
C LEU A 53 12.48 -6.13 -3.76
N ALA A 54 12.92 -6.99 -2.84
CA ALA A 54 14.34 -7.28 -2.68
C ALA A 54 14.96 -7.83 -3.97
N GLU A 55 14.25 -8.72 -4.66
CA GLU A 55 14.65 -9.27 -5.96
C GLU A 55 14.57 -8.22 -7.10
N GLU A 56 13.49 -7.46 -7.19
CA GLU A 56 13.28 -6.45 -8.24
C GLU A 56 14.31 -5.30 -8.18
N TYR A 57 14.71 -4.91 -6.97
CA TYR A 57 15.60 -3.77 -6.72
C TYR A 57 17.04 -4.18 -6.37
N ASP A 58 17.37 -5.48 -6.39
CA ASP A 58 18.67 -6.04 -5.98
C ASP A 58 19.16 -5.44 -4.63
N ALA A 59 18.27 -5.46 -3.64
CA ALA A 59 18.44 -4.78 -2.36
C ALA A 59 18.33 -5.74 -1.17
N ASP A 60 18.88 -5.33 -0.03
CA ASP A 60 18.81 -6.12 1.20
C ASP A 60 17.36 -6.29 1.70
N ALA A 61 16.95 -7.54 1.91
CA ALA A 61 15.59 -7.86 2.32
C ALA A 61 15.21 -7.26 3.68
N ALA A 62 16.16 -7.10 4.61
CA ALA A 62 15.88 -6.48 5.90
C ALA A 62 15.68 -4.96 5.78
N GLN A 63 16.36 -4.30 4.83
CA GLN A 63 16.08 -2.91 4.48
C GLN A 63 14.69 -2.76 3.86
N ILE A 64 14.37 -3.57 2.84
CA ILE A 64 13.06 -3.55 2.20
C ILE A 64 11.94 -3.82 3.22
N ASP A 65 12.12 -4.77 4.13
CA ASP A 65 11.15 -5.07 5.19
C ASP A 65 10.86 -3.84 6.08
N ARG A 66 11.90 -3.09 6.47
CA ARG A 66 11.74 -1.85 7.25
C ARG A 66 10.98 -0.80 6.47
N ASP A 67 11.32 -0.60 5.20
CA ASP A 67 10.71 0.42 4.35
C ASP A 67 9.24 0.10 4.06
N VAL A 68 8.93 -1.17 3.76
CA VAL A 68 7.56 -1.67 3.58
C VAL A 68 6.73 -1.49 4.84
N LYS A 69 7.27 -1.86 6.01
CA LYS A 69 6.56 -1.69 7.30
C LYS A 69 6.30 -0.24 7.63
N ALA A 70 7.30 0.63 7.44
CA ALA A 70 7.15 2.07 7.65
C ALA A 70 6.07 2.68 6.75
N LEU A 71 6.01 2.27 5.48
CA LEU A 71 4.97 2.72 4.56
C LEU A 71 3.59 2.21 4.99
N ILE A 72 3.45 0.92 5.32
CA ILE A 72 2.19 0.33 5.79
C ILE A 72 1.68 1.06 7.04
N GLU A 73 2.55 1.31 8.02
CA GLU A 73 2.17 2.05 9.22
C GLU A 73 1.70 3.48 8.89
N ASN A 74 2.39 4.16 7.97
CA ASN A 74 2.00 5.49 7.51
C ASN A 74 0.63 5.49 6.81
N LEU A 75 0.37 4.52 5.93
CA LEU A 75 -0.90 4.40 5.23
C LEU A 75 -2.03 4.01 6.18
N SER A 76 -1.78 3.09 7.13
CA SER A 76 -2.74 2.68 8.15
C SER A 76 -3.12 3.82 9.07
N SER A 77 -2.14 4.59 9.58
CA SER A 77 -2.40 5.74 10.45
C SER A 77 -3.23 6.84 9.77
N ARG A 78 -3.25 6.87 8.44
CA ARG A 78 -4.05 7.78 7.62
C ARG A 78 -5.41 7.20 7.20
N GLY A 79 -5.70 5.95 7.54
CA GLY A 79 -6.92 5.25 7.17
C GLY A 79 -6.98 4.82 5.69
N LEU A 80 -5.86 4.86 4.98
CA LEU A 80 -5.79 4.54 3.54
C LEU A 80 -5.75 3.03 3.29
N ILE A 81 -5.21 2.29 4.26
CA ILE A 81 -5.27 0.83 4.31
C ILE A 81 -5.79 0.42 5.68
N VAL A 82 -6.51 -0.69 5.71
CA VAL A 82 -7.16 -1.22 6.90
C VAL A 82 -6.80 -2.68 7.07
N ARG A 83 -6.92 -3.19 8.29
CA ARG A 83 -6.74 -4.62 8.51
C ARG A 83 -7.90 -5.39 7.88
N SER A 84 -7.61 -6.57 7.38
CA SER A 84 -8.59 -7.37 6.62
C SER A 84 -9.78 -7.83 7.48
N ASP A 85 -9.63 -7.83 8.81
CA ASP A 85 -10.61 -8.15 9.85
C ASP A 85 -11.48 -6.97 10.29
N GLU A 86 -11.07 -5.73 9.99
CA GLU A 86 -11.80 -4.50 10.36
C GLU A 86 -12.79 -4.04 9.27
N LEU A 87 -12.76 -4.66 8.07
CA LEU A 87 -13.76 -4.38 7.05
C LEU A 87 -15.11 -4.98 7.48
N PRO A 88 -16.21 -4.20 7.58
CA PRO A 88 -17.53 -4.81 7.68
C PRO A 88 -17.70 -5.74 6.48
N ARG A 89 -17.99 -7.02 6.73
CA ARG A 89 -18.39 -7.94 5.65
C ARG A 89 -19.55 -7.25 4.93
N GLY A 90 -19.40 -7.02 3.62
CA GLY A 90 -20.44 -6.42 2.79
C GLY A 90 -21.79 -7.13 3.01
N PRO A 91 -22.91 -6.46 2.71
CA PRO A 91 -24.22 -6.99 3.05
C PRO A 91 -24.42 -8.39 2.45
N ALA A 92 -24.96 -9.27 3.29
CA ALA A 92 -25.38 -10.63 2.94
C ALA A 92 -26.45 -10.64 1.83
#